data_AF-A0A227PEJ5-F1
#
_entry.id   AF-A0A227PEJ5-F1
#
_cell.length_a   1.000
_cell.length_b   1.000
_cell.length_c   1.000
_cell.angle_alpha   90.00
_cell.angle_beta   90.00
_cell.angle_gamma   90.00
#
_symmetry.space_group_name_H-M   'P 1'
#
loop_
_entity.id
_entity.type
_entity.pdbx_description
1 polymer ?
#
loop_
_entity_poly.entity_id
_entity_poly.type
_entity_poly.pdbx_seq_one_letter_code
_entity_poly.pdbx_strand_id
1 'polypeptide(L)'
;MDNYIPQIPSTEFFYADGQIKEEDYIYTSFLQSKMFSKGVKCSDCHNPHTTKLKREIGNKTCVACHAPKKYDVPTHTFHISEKSTECISCHMPGKIYMGNDLRHDHSFRVPRPDLSVSYGTPNACSSCHTEKSNQVLAAAVAKWYGPARKYHFADDLIPGSRLDENSEEHLVKLIKDNNVPSIIKATAVFYLGSIQTENSLNTLLSCVQDKDSQVRYRVLRSLSNFPPSSWVEVVGPALSDKVRAVRIAAADLYITIPQEQIPDQYVISFSSAQKELKNLLEYQTDFAVGNVMMADYYLKLKDYDNAEKFYWKGFKKDDKANYALLNLSAVYNMQGKNDQSLEVLEKARKNDPKNERIYYNLGLLYNEMNDKPMAEKQFAKAVALKSNNPRVYYNYGLMLSQKGMFKEAEKILKKGIAINPAAPELYYALAFVYSGTGNKEKTLETAIKLKQSDPDNPEYQEFFRRLGL
;
A
#
# COMPACT_ATOMS: atom_id res chain seq x y z
N MET A 1 -2.52 -20.74 -2.50
CA MET A 1 -3.29 -19.58 -2.02
C MET A 1 -4.77 -19.76 -2.39
N ASP A 2 -5.34 -20.92 -2.05
CA ASP A 2 -6.75 -21.19 -2.33
C ASP A 2 -7.65 -20.82 -1.16
N ASN A 3 -7.06 -20.75 0.05
CA ASN A 3 -7.73 -20.44 1.31
C ASN A 3 -7.22 -19.17 1.98
N TYR A 4 -6.02 -18.70 1.65
CA TYR A 4 -5.38 -17.53 2.27
C TYR A 4 -4.41 -16.84 1.31
N ILE A 5 -4.25 -15.53 1.51
CA ILE A 5 -3.35 -14.65 0.77
C ILE A 5 -2.36 -14.07 1.80
N PRO A 6 -1.07 -14.44 1.76
CA PRO A 6 -0.07 -13.86 2.65
C PRO A 6 -0.04 -12.33 2.53
N GLN A 7 0.02 -11.64 3.66
CA GLN A 7 0.24 -10.20 3.70
C GLN A 7 1.64 -9.91 3.14
N ILE A 8 1.75 -8.94 2.24
CA ILE A 8 3.04 -8.51 1.71
C ILE A 8 3.70 -7.52 2.68
N PRO A 9 5.05 -7.45 2.72
CA PRO A 9 5.79 -6.48 3.52
C PRO A 9 5.69 -5.04 3.00
N SER A 10 4.48 -4.48 3.01
CA SER A 10 4.22 -3.05 2.74
C SER A 10 4.46 -2.20 4.00
N THR A 11 4.75 -0.91 3.81
CA THR A 11 5.02 0.08 4.88
C THR A 11 3.84 0.33 5.81
N GLU A 12 2.65 -0.13 5.42
CA GLU A 12 1.46 -0.15 6.26
C GLU A 12 1.64 -1.10 7.45
N PHE A 13 2.06 -2.34 7.19
CA PHE A 13 2.14 -3.40 8.21
C PHE A 13 3.58 -3.77 8.61
N PHE A 14 4.57 -3.36 7.82
CA PHE A 14 5.99 -3.67 8.01
C PHE A 14 6.81 -2.38 8.02
N TYR A 15 8.03 -2.45 8.56
CA TYR A 15 9.03 -1.42 8.29
C TYR A 15 9.44 -1.48 6.82
N ALA A 16 9.93 -0.36 6.27
CA ALA A 16 10.27 -0.22 4.84
C ALA A 16 11.32 -1.23 4.34
N ASP A 17 12.06 -1.86 5.25
CA ASP A 17 13.05 -2.88 4.92
C ASP A 17 12.50 -4.32 5.02
N GLY A 18 11.22 -4.50 5.34
CA GLY A 18 10.54 -5.79 5.47
C GLY A 18 10.54 -6.41 6.87
N GLN A 19 11.06 -5.72 7.88
CA GLN A 19 10.93 -6.15 9.28
C GLN A 19 9.49 -6.02 9.78
N ILE A 20 9.10 -6.92 10.68
CA ILE A 20 7.77 -6.92 11.28
C ILE A 20 7.51 -5.62 12.04
N LYS A 21 6.33 -5.02 11.84
CA LYS A 21 5.93 -3.78 12.54
C LYS A 21 4.60 -3.96 13.24
N GLU A 22 3.57 -4.40 12.54
CA GLU A 22 2.24 -4.64 13.09
C GLU A 22 2.03 -6.14 13.38
N GLU A 23 0.79 -6.52 13.69
CA GLU A 23 0.45 -7.93 13.95
C GLU A 23 0.50 -8.75 12.66
N ASP A 24 1.72 -9.19 12.34
CA ASP A 24 1.99 -10.05 11.20
C ASP A 24 2.22 -11.46 11.74
N TYR A 25 1.51 -12.48 11.23
CA TYR A 25 1.58 -13.88 11.69
C TYR A 25 2.93 -14.59 11.38
N ILE A 26 4.06 -13.86 11.33
CA ILE A 26 5.46 -14.25 11.09
C ILE A 26 5.76 -15.09 9.81
N TYR A 27 4.75 -15.67 9.17
CA TYR A 27 4.91 -16.45 7.95
C TYR A 27 5.48 -15.61 6.80
N THR A 28 5.00 -14.37 6.64
CA THR A 28 5.56 -13.43 5.66
C THR A 28 7.05 -13.18 5.89
N SER A 29 7.48 -13.02 7.15
CA SER A 29 8.91 -12.88 7.46
C SER A 29 9.70 -14.14 7.08
N PHE A 30 9.13 -15.33 7.31
CA PHE A 30 9.74 -16.59 6.90
C PHE A 30 9.91 -16.69 5.38
N LEU A 31 8.90 -16.26 4.60
CA LEU A 31 8.96 -16.22 3.14
C LEU A 31 10.08 -15.30 2.60
N GLN A 32 10.53 -14.31 3.38
CA GLN A 32 11.66 -13.45 3.02
C GLN A 32 13.01 -14.15 3.22
N SER A 33 13.06 -15.24 3.98
CA SER A 33 14.31 -15.85 4.42
C SER A 33 15.00 -16.69 3.35
N LYS A 34 16.32 -16.78 3.47
CA LYS A 34 17.12 -17.76 2.71
C LYS A 34 16.79 -19.20 3.09
N MET A 35 16.24 -19.42 4.28
CA MET A 35 15.85 -20.76 4.74
C MET A 35 14.68 -21.28 3.92
N PHE A 36 13.64 -20.46 3.79
CA PHE A 36 12.47 -20.81 2.98
C PHE A 36 12.86 -21.05 1.51
N SER A 37 13.73 -20.21 0.93
CA SER A 37 14.18 -20.39 -0.45
C SER A 37 15.03 -21.65 -0.67
N LYS A 38 15.55 -22.26 0.40
CA LYS A 38 16.25 -23.55 0.40
C LYS A 38 15.36 -24.73 0.81
N GLY A 39 14.05 -24.52 0.94
CA GLY A 39 13.07 -25.58 1.21
C GLY A 39 12.90 -25.93 2.68
N VAL A 40 13.47 -25.16 3.60
CA VAL A 40 13.23 -25.32 5.05
C VAL A 40 11.78 -24.98 5.36
N LYS A 41 11.17 -25.75 6.25
CA LYS A 41 9.77 -25.64 6.69
C LYS A 41 9.71 -25.42 8.19
N CYS A 42 8.57 -24.93 8.68
CA CYS A 42 8.33 -24.75 10.12
C CYS A 42 8.60 -26.04 10.90
N SER A 43 8.22 -27.20 10.33
CA SER A 43 8.40 -28.52 10.92
C SER A 43 9.86 -28.98 11.01
N ASP A 44 10.82 -28.28 10.41
CA ASP A 44 12.24 -28.63 10.56
C ASP A 44 12.78 -28.13 11.91
N CYS A 45 12.27 -26.98 12.37
CA CYS A 45 12.63 -26.36 13.65
C CYS A 45 11.63 -26.67 14.77
N HIS A 46 10.34 -26.77 14.45
CA HIS A 46 9.25 -26.96 15.40
C HIS A 46 8.63 -28.35 15.33
N ASN A 47 8.08 -28.81 16.45
CA ASN A 47 7.18 -29.95 16.47
C ASN A 47 5.80 -29.50 15.93
N PRO A 48 5.23 -30.16 14.91
CA PRO A 48 3.99 -29.71 14.29
C PRO A 48 2.74 -29.83 15.20
N HIS A 49 2.80 -30.65 16.26
CA HIS A 49 1.68 -30.82 17.19
C HIS A 49 1.79 -29.93 18.42
N THR A 50 2.99 -29.81 18.98
CA THR A 50 3.19 -29.01 20.20
C THR A 50 3.60 -27.57 19.93
N THR A 51 3.94 -27.25 18.68
CA THR A 51 4.51 -25.97 18.20
C THR A 51 5.83 -25.53 18.86
N LYS A 52 6.31 -26.27 19.86
CA LYS A 52 7.60 -26.05 20.52
C LYS A 52 8.78 -26.35 19.61
N LEU A 53 9.92 -25.73 19.89
CA LEU A 53 11.16 -26.05 19.19
C LEU A 53 11.56 -27.51 19.45
N LYS A 54 12.07 -28.19 18.42
CA LYS A 54 12.61 -29.55 18.58
C LYS A 54 13.87 -29.57 19.45
N ARG A 55 14.59 -28.45 19.53
CA ARG A 55 15.84 -28.28 20.29
C ARG A 55 15.80 -26.95 21.04
N GLU A 56 15.17 -26.95 22.21
CA GLU A 56 14.81 -25.72 22.97
C GLU A 56 16.01 -25.03 23.65
N ILE A 57 17.13 -25.73 23.86
CA ILE A 57 18.24 -25.20 24.66
C ILE A 57 19.20 -24.38 23.78
N GLY A 58 19.25 -23.06 24.03
CA GLY A 58 20.20 -22.12 23.41
C GLY A 58 20.22 -22.20 21.89
N ASN A 59 21.43 -22.20 21.30
CA ASN A 59 21.61 -22.18 19.85
C ASN A 59 21.40 -23.53 19.14
N LYS A 60 21.01 -24.59 19.86
CA LYS A 60 20.91 -25.97 19.33
C LYS A 60 20.00 -26.11 18.10
N THR A 61 18.95 -25.31 18.00
CA THR A 61 18.10 -25.30 16.80
C THR A 61 18.87 -24.79 15.57
N CYS A 62 19.58 -23.67 15.70
CA CYS A 62 20.31 -23.05 14.60
C CYS A 62 21.54 -23.87 14.18
N VAL A 63 22.32 -24.38 15.14
CA VAL A 63 23.57 -25.12 14.85
C VAL A 63 23.34 -26.55 14.35
N ALA A 64 22.09 -26.99 14.25
CA ALA A 64 21.74 -28.23 13.55
C ALA A 64 22.11 -28.18 12.06
N CYS A 65 22.11 -26.99 11.46
CA CYS A 65 22.49 -26.75 10.07
C CYS A 65 23.66 -25.77 9.91
N HIS A 66 23.86 -24.86 10.87
CA HIS A 66 24.95 -23.89 10.84
C HIS A 66 26.17 -24.37 11.62
N ALA A 67 27.36 -24.17 11.07
CA ALA A 67 28.61 -24.60 11.71
C ALA A 67 28.85 -23.87 13.04
N PRO A 68 28.76 -24.54 14.21
CA PRO A 68 28.89 -23.89 15.52
C PRO A 68 30.28 -23.28 15.71
N LYS A 69 31.35 -23.96 15.25
CA LYS A 69 32.74 -23.46 15.31
C LYS A 69 32.95 -22.14 14.57
N LYS A 70 32.02 -21.72 13.71
CA LYS A 70 32.09 -20.48 12.95
C LYS A 70 31.16 -19.40 13.48
N TYR A 71 29.95 -19.79 13.90
CA TYR A 71 28.88 -18.83 14.24
C TYR A 71 28.53 -18.80 15.73
N ASP A 72 28.67 -19.91 16.46
CA ASP A 72 28.36 -19.99 17.90
C ASP A 72 29.65 -19.82 18.72
N VAL A 73 30.34 -18.70 18.48
CA VAL A 73 31.65 -18.38 19.09
C VAL A 73 31.74 -16.90 19.45
N PRO A 74 32.50 -16.51 20.50
CA PRO A 74 32.62 -15.11 20.93
C PRO A 74 33.15 -14.15 19.86
N THR A 75 33.96 -14.65 18.91
CA THR A 75 34.47 -13.86 17.77
C THR A 75 33.42 -13.57 16.70
N HIS A 76 32.22 -14.14 16.83
CA HIS A 76 31.05 -13.83 16.00
C HIS A 76 29.98 -13.08 16.80
N THR A 77 29.67 -13.54 18.01
CA THR A 77 28.61 -12.95 18.83
C THR A 77 29.02 -11.61 19.45
N PHE A 78 30.31 -11.42 19.75
CA PHE A 78 30.87 -10.26 20.45
C PHE A 78 30.24 -9.96 21.82
N HIS A 79 29.63 -10.98 22.43
CA HIS A 79 28.97 -10.89 23.74
C HIS A 79 29.40 -12.05 24.66
N ILE A 80 29.22 -11.86 25.97
CA ILE A 80 29.66 -12.82 27.01
C ILE A 80 28.46 -13.39 27.79
N SER A 81 27.32 -12.68 27.84
CA SER A 81 26.11 -13.16 28.53
C SER A 81 25.38 -14.20 27.68
N GLU A 82 24.93 -15.30 28.32
CA GLU A 82 24.26 -16.42 27.65
C GLU A 82 23.12 -15.96 26.71
N LYS A 83 22.20 -15.12 27.19
CA LYS A 83 21.08 -14.61 26.36
C LYS A 83 21.54 -13.74 25.20
N SER A 84 22.58 -12.92 25.40
CA SER A 84 23.11 -12.03 24.35
C SER A 84 23.92 -12.78 23.29
N THR A 85 24.34 -14.03 23.57
CA THR A 85 25.04 -14.89 22.61
C THR A 85 24.11 -15.78 21.80
N GLU A 86 22.81 -15.77 22.07
CA GLU A 86 21.86 -16.56 21.28
C GLU A 86 21.66 -15.98 19.88
N CYS A 87 21.61 -16.85 18.87
CA CYS A 87 21.41 -16.48 17.48
C CYS A 87 20.14 -15.64 17.29
N ILE A 88 19.07 -15.99 18.00
CA ILE A 88 17.77 -15.32 17.89
C ILE A 88 17.83 -13.87 18.37
N SER A 89 18.73 -13.53 19.29
CA SER A 89 18.87 -12.18 19.84
C SER A 89 19.30 -11.15 18.79
N CYS A 90 20.04 -11.58 17.76
CA CYS A 90 20.47 -10.70 16.67
C CYS A 90 19.79 -10.99 15.34
N HIS A 91 19.52 -12.26 15.05
CA HIS A 91 19.04 -12.69 13.74
C HIS A 91 17.52 -12.84 13.66
N MET A 92 16.84 -12.93 14.81
CA MET A 92 15.39 -13.06 14.90
C MET A 92 14.84 -12.17 16.02
N PRO A 93 15.07 -10.84 15.98
CA PRO A 93 14.62 -9.95 17.05
C PRO A 93 13.12 -10.15 17.32
N GLY A 94 12.77 -10.22 18.60
CA GLY A 94 11.40 -10.47 19.05
C GLY A 94 10.65 -9.16 19.32
N LYS A 95 9.34 -9.17 19.05
CA LYS A 95 8.42 -8.09 19.42
C LYS A 95 7.24 -8.64 20.20
N ILE A 96 6.85 -7.94 21.27
CA ILE A 96 5.68 -8.30 22.08
C ILE A 96 4.43 -7.71 21.41
N TYR A 97 3.49 -8.58 21.09
CA TYR A 97 2.18 -8.26 20.57
C TYR A 97 1.11 -8.47 21.64
N MET A 98 0.06 -7.66 21.61
CA MET A 98 -1.06 -7.73 22.57
C MET A 98 -0.63 -7.72 24.05
N GLY A 99 0.55 -7.17 24.35
CA GLY A 99 1.14 -7.09 25.68
C GLY A 99 1.70 -8.40 26.26
N ASN A 100 1.48 -9.55 25.62
CA ASN A 100 1.89 -10.85 26.18
C ASN A 100 2.38 -11.90 25.17
N ASP A 101 2.32 -11.64 23.87
CA ASP A 101 2.68 -12.61 22.82
C ASP A 101 4.00 -12.19 22.14
N LEU A 102 5.13 -12.78 22.58
CA LEU A 102 6.43 -12.53 21.97
C LEU A 102 6.57 -13.30 20.65
N ARG A 103 6.69 -12.57 19.55
CA ARG A 103 6.90 -13.15 18.22
C ARG A 103 8.27 -12.75 17.68
N HIS A 104 9.02 -13.74 17.21
CA HIS A 104 10.33 -13.55 16.60
C HIS A 104 10.22 -13.31 15.10
N ASP A 105 11.04 -12.40 14.56
CA ASP A 105 11.17 -12.21 13.11
C ASP A 105 11.86 -13.43 12.46
N HIS A 106 11.14 -14.15 11.59
CA HIS A 106 11.61 -15.36 10.91
C HIS A 106 12.29 -15.07 9.57
N SER A 107 12.68 -13.83 9.28
CA SER A 107 13.50 -13.53 8.11
C SER A 107 14.99 -13.89 8.31
N PHE A 108 15.42 -14.20 9.55
CA PHE A 108 16.77 -14.64 9.92
C PHE A 108 17.88 -13.69 9.42
N ARG A 109 17.70 -12.39 9.70
CA ARG A 109 18.45 -11.31 9.07
C ARG A 109 19.85 -11.22 9.64
N VAL A 110 20.83 -10.88 8.81
CA VAL A 110 22.09 -10.38 9.36
C VAL A 110 21.86 -8.93 9.81
N PRO A 111 22.25 -8.52 11.02
CA PRO A 111 22.06 -7.15 11.49
C PRO A 111 22.60 -6.10 10.48
N ARG A 112 21.78 -5.08 10.21
CA ARG A 112 22.06 -3.96 9.29
C ARG A 112 21.84 -2.59 9.97
N PRO A 113 22.55 -2.26 11.07
CA PRO A 113 22.46 -0.92 11.67
C PRO A 113 22.88 0.20 10.71
N ASP A 114 23.63 -0.11 9.65
CA ASP A 114 23.91 0.81 8.55
C ASP A 114 22.63 1.30 7.84
N LEU A 115 21.64 0.43 7.64
CA LEU A 115 20.34 0.83 7.11
C LEU A 115 19.56 1.70 8.12
N SER A 116 19.72 1.45 9.42
CA SER A 116 19.14 2.29 10.47
C SER A 116 19.73 3.70 10.49
N VAL A 117 21.01 3.85 10.14
CA VAL A 117 21.64 5.18 9.98
C VAL A 117 21.06 5.91 8.78
N SER A 118 20.95 5.25 7.63
CA SER A 118 20.51 5.88 6.38
C SER A 118 19.00 6.16 6.34
N TYR A 119 18.21 5.29 6.96
CA TYR A 119 16.76 5.25 6.72
C TYR A 119 15.91 5.16 8.00
N GLY A 120 16.53 5.13 9.18
CA GLY A 120 15.79 5.07 10.45
C GLY A 120 15.04 3.74 10.69
N THR A 121 15.38 2.68 9.97
CA THR A 121 14.79 1.34 10.19
C THR A 121 15.23 0.76 11.54
N PRO A 122 14.46 -0.14 12.16
CA PRO A 122 14.88 -0.78 13.40
C PRO A 122 16.08 -1.72 13.17
N ASN A 123 16.83 -2.01 14.21
CA ASN A 123 17.87 -3.04 14.20
C ASN A 123 17.95 -3.73 15.56
N ALA A 124 18.42 -4.98 15.56
CA ALA A 124 18.50 -5.77 16.79
C ALA A 124 19.43 -5.16 17.86
N CYS A 125 20.46 -4.40 17.46
CA CYS A 125 21.43 -3.83 18.39
C CYS A 125 20.80 -2.71 19.23
N SER A 126 19.97 -1.84 18.63
CA SER A 126 19.32 -0.73 19.33
C SER A 126 18.24 -1.18 20.31
N SER A 127 17.70 -2.40 20.15
CA SER A 127 16.78 -3.00 21.12
C SER A 127 17.39 -3.25 22.50
N CYS A 128 18.71 -3.46 22.57
CA CYS A 128 19.44 -3.64 23.85
C CYS A 128 20.32 -2.44 24.19
N HIS A 129 20.74 -1.64 23.20
CA HIS A 129 21.59 -0.47 23.39
C HIS A 129 20.81 0.83 23.13
N THR A 130 19.79 1.10 23.94
CA THR A 130 18.89 2.27 23.79
C THR A 130 19.62 3.61 23.87
N GLU A 131 20.71 3.68 24.63
CA GLU A 131 21.49 4.89 24.84
C GLU A 131 22.54 5.15 23.74
N LYS A 132 22.69 4.24 22.78
CA LYS A 132 23.69 4.37 21.70
C LYS A 132 23.01 4.78 20.40
N SER A 133 23.61 5.73 19.70
CA SER A 133 23.15 6.10 18.37
C SER A 133 23.39 4.99 17.35
N ASN A 134 22.57 4.96 16.30
CA ASN A 134 22.74 4.00 15.20
C ASN A 134 24.12 4.12 14.54
N GLN A 135 24.73 5.31 14.51
CA GLN A 135 26.08 5.51 13.98
C GLN A 135 27.13 4.73 14.79
N VAL A 136 27.01 4.74 16.13
CA VAL A 136 27.92 3.99 17.01
C VAL A 136 27.73 2.48 16.79
N LEU A 137 26.48 2.03 16.66
CA LEU A 137 26.17 0.62 16.43
C LEU A 137 26.66 0.14 15.05
N ALA A 138 26.47 0.96 14.00
CA ALA A 138 26.97 0.69 12.66
C ALA A 138 28.51 0.65 12.61
N ALA A 139 29.18 1.58 13.29
CA ALA A 139 30.64 1.59 13.40
C ALA A 139 31.18 0.35 14.11
N ALA A 140 30.50 -0.16 15.14
CA ALA A 140 30.87 -1.41 15.80
C ALA A 140 30.79 -2.61 14.85
N VAL A 141 29.67 -2.75 14.12
CA VAL A 141 29.50 -3.81 13.12
C VAL A 141 30.53 -3.71 11.99
N ALA A 142 30.84 -2.50 11.53
CA ALA A 142 31.87 -2.26 10.52
C ALA A 142 33.27 -2.63 11.02
N LYS A 143 33.59 -2.36 12.29
CA LYS A 143 34.85 -2.78 12.91
C LYS A 143 34.98 -4.31 12.96
N TRP A 144 33.89 -5.02 13.22
CA TRP A 144 33.89 -6.48 13.35
C TRP A 144 33.92 -7.21 12.01
N TYR A 145 33.17 -6.71 11.03
CA TYR A 145 32.86 -7.43 9.79
C TYR A 145 33.32 -6.71 8.52
N GLY A 146 33.96 -5.55 8.66
CA GLY A 146 34.33 -4.67 7.55
C GLY A 146 33.23 -3.66 7.19
N PRO A 147 33.59 -2.56 6.50
CA PRO A 147 32.67 -1.47 6.17
C PRO A 147 31.69 -1.83 5.05
N ALA A 148 32.07 -2.74 4.15
CA ALA A 148 31.23 -3.15 3.03
C ALA A 148 30.25 -4.25 3.46
N ARG A 149 28.97 -4.07 3.15
CA ARG A 149 27.91 -5.06 3.39
C ARG A 149 27.52 -5.72 2.08
N LYS A 150 27.19 -7.02 2.15
CA LYS A 150 26.61 -7.72 1.00
C LYS A 150 25.24 -7.15 0.70
N TYR A 151 24.91 -7.10 -0.58
CA TYR A 151 23.59 -6.71 -1.06
C TYR A 151 22.48 -7.48 -0.34
N HIS A 152 21.43 -6.76 0.01
CA HIS A 152 20.17 -7.28 0.51
C HIS A 152 19.02 -6.56 -0.20
N PHE A 153 17.87 -7.23 -0.40
CA PHE A 153 16.73 -6.62 -1.09
C PHE A 153 16.25 -5.31 -0.43
N ALA A 154 16.51 -5.12 0.87
CA ALA A 154 16.20 -3.89 1.59
C ALA A 154 16.91 -2.65 1.01
N ASP A 155 18.07 -2.84 0.39
CA ASP A 155 18.83 -1.75 -0.24
C ASP A 155 18.05 -1.13 -1.43
N ASP A 156 17.12 -1.88 -2.06
CA ASP A 156 16.22 -1.37 -3.11
C ASP A 156 14.76 -1.24 -2.63
N LEU A 157 14.30 -2.06 -1.68
CA LEU A 157 12.91 -2.03 -1.20
C LEU A 157 12.59 -0.73 -0.45
N ILE A 158 13.52 -0.25 0.38
CA ILE A 158 13.34 0.99 1.14
C ILE A 158 13.15 2.17 0.19
N PRO A 159 14.09 2.48 -0.74
CA PRO A 159 13.88 3.59 -1.67
C PRO A 159 12.67 3.35 -2.58
N GLY A 160 12.45 2.14 -3.09
CA GLY A 160 11.27 1.82 -3.92
C GLY A 160 9.92 2.03 -3.23
N SER A 161 9.85 1.85 -1.91
CA SER A 161 8.62 2.05 -1.13
C SER A 161 8.24 3.52 -0.90
N ARG A 162 9.11 4.47 -1.29
CA ARG A 162 8.85 5.91 -1.13
C ARG A 162 7.90 6.47 -2.18
N LEU A 163 7.79 5.80 -3.33
CA LEU A 163 6.98 6.23 -4.47
C LEU A 163 7.35 7.65 -4.93
N ASP A 164 8.65 7.93 -4.97
CA ASP A 164 9.27 9.12 -5.54
C ASP A 164 9.85 8.84 -6.94
N GLU A 165 10.43 9.87 -7.57
CA GLU A 165 11.01 9.81 -8.93
C GLU A 165 12.09 8.72 -9.12
N ASN A 166 12.75 8.28 -8.04
CA ASN A 166 13.80 7.26 -8.09
C ASN A 166 13.26 5.86 -7.78
N SER A 167 12.01 5.74 -7.35
CA SER A 167 11.44 4.50 -6.85
C SER A 167 11.28 3.43 -7.94
N GLU A 168 10.97 3.83 -9.17
CA GLU A 168 10.72 2.89 -10.27
C GLU A 168 11.94 2.00 -10.57
N GLU A 169 13.14 2.58 -10.67
CA GLU A 169 14.36 1.85 -10.97
C GLU A 169 14.63 0.74 -9.95
N HIS A 170 14.50 1.06 -8.66
CA HIS A 170 14.68 0.11 -7.57
C HIS A 170 13.65 -1.02 -7.59
N LEU A 171 12.37 -0.70 -7.84
CA LEU A 171 11.29 -1.69 -7.90
C LEU A 171 11.46 -2.64 -9.10
N VAL A 172 11.79 -2.10 -10.27
CA VAL A 172 12.04 -2.90 -11.49
C VAL A 172 13.23 -3.83 -11.30
N LYS A 173 14.29 -3.35 -10.65
CA LYS A 173 15.47 -4.16 -10.31
C LYS A 173 15.11 -5.34 -9.38
N LEU A 174 14.31 -5.10 -8.34
CA LEU A 174 13.85 -6.16 -7.43
C LEU A 174 13.03 -7.24 -8.15
N ILE A 175 12.14 -6.84 -9.06
CA ILE A 175 11.29 -7.77 -9.81
C ILE A 175 12.13 -8.68 -10.71
N LYS A 176 13.12 -8.08 -11.41
CA LYS A 176 13.98 -8.78 -12.36
C LYS A 176 15.04 -9.69 -11.69
N ASP A 177 15.44 -9.43 -10.44
CA ASP A 177 16.45 -10.23 -9.74
C ASP A 177 15.90 -11.59 -9.27
N ASN A 178 16.46 -12.69 -9.77
CA ASN A 178 16.07 -14.06 -9.40
C ASN A 178 16.46 -14.46 -7.97
N ASN A 179 17.35 -13.71 -7.31
CA ASN A 179 17.76 -13.95 -5.93
C ASN A 179 16.83 -13.30 -4.90
N VAL A 180 15.98 -12.38 -5.32
CA VAL A 180 15.00 -11.72 -4.46
C VAL A 180 13.85 -12.70 -4.14
N PRO A 181 13.47 -12.87 -2.87
CA PRO A 181 12.36 -13.73 -2.49
C PRO A 181 11.05 -13.31 -3.17
N SER A 182 10.22 -14.28 -3.58
CA SER A 182 8.96 -13.98 -4.29
C SER A 182 8.03 -13.05 -3.52
N ILE A 183 7.99 -13.14 -2.19
CA ILE A 183 7.17 -12.25 -1.35
C ILE A 183 7.63 -10.79 -1.45
N ILE A 184 8.93 -10.55 -1.62
CA ILE A 184 9.50 -9.22 -1.84
C ILE A 184 9.23 -8.77 -3.28
N LYS A 185 9.35 -9.65 -4.27
CA LYS A 185 8.93 -9.33 -5.66
C LYS A 185 7.47 -8.91 -5.72
N ALA A 186 6.60 -9.63 -5.04
CA ALA A 186 5.17 -9.32 -4.96
C ALA A 186 4.91 -7.97 -4.26
N THR A 187 5.78 -7.58 -3.32
CA THR A 187 5.75 -6.25 -2.68
C THR A 187 6.22 -5.16 -3.64
N ALA A 188 7.28 -5.42 -4.40
CA ALA A 188 7.77 -4.50 -5.42
C ALA A 188 6.71 -4.27 -6.53
N VAL A 189 6.04 -5.34 -6.97
CA VAL A 189 4.90 -5.28 -7.89
C VAL A 189 3.77 -4.40 -7.34
N PHE A 190 3.44 -4.55 -6.05
CA PHE A 190 2.41 -3.73 -5.40
C PHE A 190 2.76 -2.24 -5.43
N TYR A 191 3.99 -1.85 -5.07
CA TYR A 191 4.41 -0.45 -5.13
C TYR A 191 4.49 0.08 -6.56
N LEU A 192 4.97 -0.74 -7.49
CA LEU A 192 5.10 -0.36 -8.89
C LEU A 192 3.74 -0.04 -9.53
N GLY A 193 2.65 -0.65 -9.03
CA GLY A 193 1.28 -0.32 -9.43
C GLY A 193 0.86 1.13 -9.20
N SER A 194 1.54 1.86 -8.32
CA SER A 194 1.29 3.29 -8.07
C SER A 194 2.09 4.22 -8.98
N ILE A 195 3.02 3.69 -9.78
CA ILE A 195 3.83 4.45 -10.74
C ILE A 195 3.28 4.14 -12.12
N GLN A 196 2.69 5.11 -12.82
CA GLN A 196 1.96 4.91 -14.08
C GLN A 196 2.79 5.30 -15.31
N THR A 197 3.95 4.67 -15.49
CA THR A 197 4.82 4.86 -16.66
C THR A 197 4.71 3.67 -17.64
N GLU A 198 5.22 3.82 -18.85
CA GLU A 198 5.28 2.71 -19.82
C GLU A 198 6.19 1.58 -19.31
N ASN A 199 7.31 1.91 -18.67
CA ASN A 199 8.25 0.93 -18.15
C ASN A 199 7.68 0.18 -16.92
N SER A 200 6.93 0.85 -16.05
CA SER A 200 6.24 0.21 -14.94
C SER A 200 5.16 -0.76 -15.45
N LEU A 201 4.34 -0.35 -16.43
CA LEU A 201 3.34 -1.20 -17.09
C LEU A 201 3.98 -2.43 -17.72
N ASN A 202 5.01 -2.26 -18.54
CA ASN A 202 5.68 -3.37 -19.21
C ASN A 202 6.31 -4.36 -18.20
N THR A 203 6.89 -3.84 -17.12
CA THR A 203 7.42 -4.68 -16.04
C THR A 203 6.30 -5.44 -15.32
N LEU A 204 5.18 -4.79 -15.02
CA LEU A 204 4.01 -5.44 -14.42
C LEU A 204 3.46 -6.54 -15.33
N LEU A 205 3.21 -6.27 -16.61
CA LEU A 205 2.69 -7.25 -17.56
C LEU A 205 3.58 -8.50 -17.65
N SER A 206 4.91 -8.35 -17.56
CA SER A 206 5.83 -9.49 -17.53
C SER A 206 5.64 -10.43 -16.33
N CYS A 207 5.04 -9.95 -15.24
CA CYS A 207 4.79 -10.70 -14.00
C CYS A 207 3.48 -11.51 -14.03
N VAL A 208 2.60 -11.32 -15.02
CA VAL A 208 1.30 -12.02 -15.10
C VAL A 208 1.46 -13.53 -15.17
N GLN A 209 2.56 -14.01 -15.75
CA GLN A 209 2.90 -15.42 -15.87
C GLN A 209 4.04 -15.87 -14.92
N ASP A 210 4.33 -15.09 -13.86
CA ASP A 210 5.40 -15.45 -12.91
C ASP A 210 5.12 -16.84 -12.28
N LYS A 211 6.19 -17.58 -11.96
CA LYS A 211 6.08 -18.92 -11.32
C LYS A 211 5.36 -18.88 -9.97
N ASP A 212 5.48 -17.79 -9.23
CA ASP A 212 4.94 -17.60 -7.90
C ASP A 212 3.52 -17.00 -7.95
N SER A 213 2.57 -17.64 -7.27
CA SER A 213 1.17 -17.19 -7.32
C SER A 213 0.91 -15.89 -6.56
N GLN A 214 1.75 -15.51 -5.59
CA GLN A 214 1.62 -14.24 -4.90
C GLN A 214 2.02 -13.10 -5.83
N VAL A 215 3.07 -13.29 -6.63
CA VAL A 215 3.48 -12.32 -7.66
C VAL A 215 2.36 -12.16 -8.70
N ARG A 216 1.85 -13.26 -9.25
CA ARG A 216 0.70 -13.25 -10.18
C ARG A 216 -0.55 -12.59 -9.58
N TYR A 217 -0.86 -12.86 -8.31
CA TYR A 217 -1.97 -12.20 -7.64
C TYR A 217 -1.76 -10.68 -7.53
N ARG A 218 -0.57 -10.23 -7.11
CA ARG A 218 -0.31 -8.80 -6.88
C ARG A 218 -0.25 -7.99 -8.15
N VAL A 219 0.24 -8.55 -9.26
CA VAL A 219 0.23 -7.84 -10.54
C VAL A 219 -1.20 -7.54 -10.99
N LEU A 220 -2.12 -8.51 -10.86
CA LEU A 220 -3.53 -8.30 -11.22
C LEU A 220 -4.19 -7.19 -10.40
N ARG A 221 -3.84 -7.08 -9.10
CA ARG A 221 -4.28 -5.97 -8.25
C ARG A 221 -3.66 -4.64 -8.64
N SER A 222 -2.45 -4.64 -9.18
CA SER A 222 -1.71 -3.42 -9.56
C SER A 222 -2.16 -2.88 -10.91
N LEU A 223 -2.53 -3.77 -11.84
CA LEU A 223 -3.04 -3.42 -13.17
C LEU A 223 -4.39 -2.68 -13.14
N SER A 224 -5.12 -2.66 -12.01
CA SER A 224 -6.34 -1.84 -11.87
C SER A 224 -6.09 -0.34 -11.99
N ASN A 225 -4.83 0.09 -11.82
CA ASN A 225 -4.42 1.49 -11.99
C ASN A 225 -4.06 1.81 -13.46
N PHE A 226 -4.18 0.85 -14.38
CA PHE A 226 -3.85 1.04 -15.80
C PHE A 226 -5.10 0.84 -16.67
N PRO A 227 -5.17 1.52 -17.82
CA PRO A 227 -6.34 1.43 -18.70
C PRO A 227 -6.55 -0.01 -19.19
N PRO A 228 -7.79 -0.50 -19.30
CA PRO A 228 -8.05 -1.89 -19.69
C PRO A 228 -7.41 -2.34 -21.00
N SER A 229 -7.33 -1.45 -21.99
CA SER A 229 -6.66 -1.71 -23.27
C SER A 229 -5.21 -2.16 -23.14
N SER A 230 -4.54 -1.86 -22.03
CA SER A 230 -3.15 -2.24 -21.78
C SER A 230 -2.95 -3.68 -21.26
N TRP A 231 -3.99 -4.31 -20.70
CA TRP A 231 -3.83 -5.57 -19.98
C TRP A 231 -4.83 -6.66 -20.35
N VAL A 232 -5.96 -6.36 -21.00
CA VAL A 232 -7.03 -7.34 -21.28
C VAL A 232 -6.52 -8.61 -21.96
N GLU A 233 -5.75 -8.51 -23.04
CA GLU A 233 -5.24 -9.71 -23.73
C GLU A 233 -4.21 -10.48 -22.88
N VAL A 234 -3.32 -9.77 -22.19
CA VAL A 234 -2.23 -10.37 -21.41
C VAL A 234 -2.75 -11.08 -20.16
N VAL A 235 -3.80 -10.54 -19.53
CA VAL A 235 -4.38 -11.07 -18.28
C VAL A 235 -5.31 -12.25 -18.52
N GLY A 236 -5.93 -12.38 -19.70
CA GLY A 236 -6.92 -13.41 -19.99
C GLY A 236 -6.57 -14.84 -19.53
N PRO A 237 -5.34 -15.35 -19.74
CA PRO A 237 -4.96 -16.67 -19.25
C PRO A 237 -5.07 -16.83 -17.72
N ALA A 238 -4.91 -15.76 -16.94
CA ALA A 238 -5.00 -15.79 -15.47
C ALA A 238 -6.43 -16.08 -14.96
N LEU A 239 -7.46 -15.90 -15.78
CA LEU A 239 -8.84 -16.32 -15.47
C LEU A 239 -8.97 -17.84 -15.31
N SER A 240 -8.02 -18.60 -15.85
CA SER A 240 -7.95 -20.06 -15.73
C SER A 240 -6.71 -20.52 -14.93
N ASP A 241 -6.09 -19.63 -14.15
CA ASP A 241 -4.91 -19.98 -13.35
C ASP A 241 -5.19 -21.16 -12.41
N LYS A 242 -4.19 -22.01 -12.15
CA LYS A 242 -4.32 -23.14 -11.22
C LYS A 242 -4.66 -22.73 -9.78
N VAL A 243 -4.31 -21.51 -9.38
CA VAL A 243 -4.53 -20.96 -8.04
C VAL A 243 -5.79 -20.10 -8.01
N ARG A 244 -6.70 -20.42 -7.10
CA ARG A 244 -8.01 -19.76 -6.98
C ARG A 244 -7.89 -18.24 -6.74
N ALA A 245 -7.00 -17.80 -5.86
CA ALA A 245 -6.81 -16.37 -5.60
C ALA A 245 -6.40 -15.57 -6.86
N VAL A 246 -5.63 -16.18 -7.77
CA VAL A 246 -5.23 -15.52 -9.03
C VAL A 246 -6.43 -15.38 -9.96
N ARG A 247 -7.24 -16.42 -10.11
CA ARG A 247 -8.50 -16.36 -10.88
C ARG A 247 -9.45 -15.29 -10.36
N ILE A 248 -9.64 -15.23 -9.04
CA ILE A 248 -10.49 -14.22 -8.38
C ILE A 248 -9.97 -12.81 -8.63
N ALA A 249 -8.65 -12.58 -8.53
CA ALA A 249 -8.06 -11.28 -8.81
C ALA A 249 -8.20 -10.87 -10.28
N ALA A 250 -8.07 -11.82 -11.21
CA ALA A 250 -8.29 -11.57 -12.63
C ALA A 250 -9.76 -11.23 -12.89
N ALA A 251 -10.71 -11.98 -12.31
CA ALA A 251 -12.13 -11.68 -12.44
C ALA A 251 -12.49 -10.29 -11.88
N ASP A 252 -11.93 -9.89 -10.73
CA ASP A 252 -12.18 -8.57 -10.14
C ASP A 252 -11.67 -7.40 -11.01
N LEU A 253 -10.68 -7.66 -11.87
CA LEU A 253 -10.21 -6.70 -12.88
C LEU A 253 -11.18 -6.65 -14.07
N TYR A 254 -11.62 -7.81 -14.58
CA TYR A 254 -12.53 -7.90 -15.72
C TYR A 254 -13.97 -7.40 -15.43
N ILE A 255 -14.46 -7.45 -14.19
CA ILE A 255 -15.79 -6.87 -13.88
C ILE A 255 -15.85 -5.35 -14.06
N THR A 256 -14.71 -4.68 -14.27
CA THR A 256 -14.64 -3.23 -14.50
C THR A 256 -14.84 -2.85 -15.97
N ILE A 257 -14.86 -3.82 -16.88
CA ILE A 257 -15.05 -3.59 -18.31
C ILE A 257 -16.40 -4.13 -18.81
N PRO A 258 -16.97 -3.53 -19.87
CA PRO A 258 -18.13 -4.09 -20.56
C PRO A 258 -17.85 -5.49 -21.11
N GLN A 259 -18.89 -6.34 -21.18
CA GLN A 259 -18.78 -7.71 -21.66
C GLN A 259 -18.24 -7.78 -23.10
N GLU A 260 -18.55 -6.77 -23.92
CA GLU A 260 -18.12 -6.67 -25.32
C GLU A 260 -16.61 -6.44 -25.47
N GLN A 261 -15.93 -6.02 -24.40
CA GLN A 261 -14.47 -5.83 -24.37
C GLN A 261 -13.73 -7.09 -23.89
N ILE A 262 -14.45 -8.13 -23.48
CA ILE A 262 -13.85 -9.40 -23.06
C ILE A 262 -13.61 -10.25 -24.31
N PRO A 263 -12.36 -10.69 -24.59
CA PRO A 263 -12.10 -11.53 -25.75
C PRO A 263 -12.90 -12.84 -25.68
N ASP A 264 -13.50 -13.26 -26.80
CA ASP A 264 -14.43 -14.40 -26.87
C ASP A 264 -13.87 -15.68 -26.24
N GLN A 265 -12.58 -15.93 -26.44
CA GLN A 265 -11.88 -17.10 -25.89
C GLN A 265 -11.85 -17.14 -24.35
N TYR A 266 -12.05 -16.00 -23.68
CA TYR A 266 -12.00 -15.89 -22.22
C TYR A 266 -13.36 -15.77 -21.55
N VAL A 267 -14.46 -15.66 -22.30
CA VAL A 267 -15.82 -15.47 -21.74
C VAL A 267 -16.22 -16.58 -20.76
N ILE A 268 -15.94 -17.83 -21.08
CA ILE A 268 -16.26 -18.99 -20.22
C ILE A 268 -15.42 -18.97 -18.95
N SER A 269 -14.11 -18.74 -19.09
CA SER A 269 -13.18 -18.67 -17.95
C SER A 269 -13.51 -17.49 -17.04
N PHE A 270 -13.87 -16.34 -17.60
CA PHE A 270 -14.33 -15.18 -16.85
C PHE A 270 -15.59 -15.49 -16.05
N SER A 271 -16.62 -16.07 -16.65
CA SER A 271 -17.86 -16.44 -15.95
C SER A 271 -17.59 -17.38 -14.77
N SER A 272 -16.72 -18.38 -14.97
CA SER A 272 -16.30 -19.28 -13.89
C SER A 272 -15.56 -18.57 -12.76
N ALA A 273 -14.56 -17.74 -13.09
CA ALA A 273 -13.76 -16.99 -12.11
C ALA A 273 -14.58 -15.90 -11.39
N GLN A 274 -15.51 -15.25 -12.08
CA GLN A 274 -16.45 -14.28 -11.51
C GLN A 274 -17.39 -14.95 -10.50
N LYS A 275 -17.85 -16.18 -10.78
CA LYS A 275 -18.60 -16.96 -9.80
C LYS A 275 -17.78 -17.26 -8.54
N GLU A 276 -16.48 -17.59 -8.70
CA GLU A 276 -15.59 -17.78 -7.54
C GLU A 276 -15.40 -16.51 -6.72
N LEU A 277 -15.26 -15.34 -7.37
CA LEU A 277 -15.19 -14.03 -6.73
C LEU A 277 -16.48 -13.72 -5.97
N LYS A 278 -17.64 -13.89 -6.61
CA LYS A 278 -18.94 -13.67 -5.97
C LYS A 278 -19.13 -14.55 -4.74
N ASN A 279 -18.81 -15.84 -4.85
CA ASN A 279 -18.91 -16.77 -3.72
C ASN A 279 -17.98 -16.38 -2.56
N LEU A 280 -16.77 -15.88 -2.86
CA LEU A 280 -15.84 -15.37 -1.83
C LEU A 280 -16.45 -14.17 -1.09
N LEU A 281 -17.02 -13.22 -1.83
CA LEU A 281 -17.64 -12.02 -1.26
C LEU A 281 -18.88 -12.37 -0.44
N GLU A 282 -19.76 -13.24 -0.96
CA GLU A 282 -20.96 -13.71 -0.27
C GLU A 282 -20.64 -14.35 1.08
N TYR A 283 -19.59 -15.18 1.15
CA TYR A 283 -19.14 -15.80 2.40
C TYR A 283 -18.73 -14.77 3.46
N GLN A 284 -18.28 -13.58 3.06
CA GLN A 284 -17.86 -12.52 3.99
C GLN A 284 -19.02 -11.62 4.44
N THR A 285 -20.22 -11.75 3.85
CA THR A 285 -21.38 -10.87 4.14
C THR A 285 -22.00 -11.06 5.53
N ASP A 286 -21.44 -11.92 6.37
CA ASP A 286 -21.77 -11.95 7.80
C ASP A 286 -21.19 -10.75 8.56
N PHE A 287 -20.10 -10.18 8.07
CA PHE A 287 -19.41 -9.00 8.62
C PHE A 287 -19.79 -7.71 7.90
N ALA A 288 -19.66 -6.57 8.59
CA ALA A 288 -19.91 -5.25 8.00
C ALA A 288 -19.01 -4.99 6.78
N VAL A 289 -17.70 -5.28 6.90
CA VAL A 289 -16.72 -5.12 5.82
C VAL A 289 -17.08 -5.97 4.60
N GLY A 290 -17.45 -7.24 4.78
CA GLY A 290 -17.81 -8.10 3.64
C GLY A 290 -19.08 -7.66 2.92
N ASN A 291 -20.06 -7.08 3.62
CA ASN A 291 -21.21 -6.43 2.97
C ASN A 291 -20.77 -5.23 2.12
N VAL A 292 -19.86 -4.40 2.63
CA VAL A 292 -19.31 -3.27 1.85
C VAL A 292 -18.54 -3.77 0.62
N MET A 293 -17.73 -4.82 0.75
CA MET A 293 -17.03 -5.41 -0.40
C MET A 293 -17.99 -5.98 -1.45
N MET A 294 -19.11 -6.59 -1.01
CA MET A 294 -20.16 -7.04 -1.92
C MET A 294 -20.87 -5.85 -2.59
N ALA A 295 -21.09 -4.76 -1.87
CA ALA A 295 -21.64 -3.53 -2.44
C ALA A 295 -20.71 -2.91 -3.49
N ASP A 296 -19.41 -2.84 -3.20
CA ASP A 296 -18.39 -2.36 -4.14
C ASP A 296 -18.34 -3.23 -5.41
N TYR A 297 -18.53 -4.55 -5.27
CA TYR A 297 -18.66 -5.47 -6.41
C TYR A 297 -19.87 -5.13 -7.29
N TYR A 298 -21.05 -4.93 -6.71
CA TYR A 298 -22.24 -4.53 -7.47
C TYR A 298 -22.11 -3.12 -8.07
N LEU A 299 -21.42 -2.21 -7.37
CA LEU A 299 -21.12 -0.88 -7.87
C LEU A 299 -20.26 -0.95 -9.15
N LYS A 300 -19.22 -1.80 -9.19
CA LYS A 300 -18.42 -2.03 -10.40
C LYS A 300 -19.25 -2.55 -11.57
N LEU A 301 -20.25 -3.40 -11.28
CA LEU A 301 -21.22 -3.89 -12.28
C LEU A 301 -22.31 -2.87 -12.64
N LYS A 302 -22.31 -1.68 -12.02
CA LYS A 302 -23.36 -0.64 -12.13
C LYS A 302 -24.75 -1.11 -11.70
N ASP A 303 -24.82 -2.16 -10.87
CA ASP A 303 -26.04 -2.63 -10.21
C ASP A 303 -26.22 -1.84 -8.91
N TYR A 304 -26.72 -0.61 -9.06
CA TYR A 304 -26.84 0.34 -7.96
C TYR A 304 -27.83 -0.12 -6.88
N ASP A 305 -28.86 -0.88 -7.24
CA ASP A 305 -29.88 -1.36 -6.30
C ASP A 305 -29.29 -2.40 -5.34
N ASN A 306 -28.52 -3.37 -5.86
CA ASN A 306 -27.82 -4.32 -4.99
C ASN A 306 -26.68 -3.65 -4.22
N ALA A 307 -25.95 -2.70 -4.83
CA ALA A 307 -24.94 -1.93 -4.12
C ALA A 307 -25.53 -1.21 -2.89
N GLU A 308 -26.63 -0.47 -3.07
CA GLU A 308 -27.37 0.19 -1.98
C GLU A 308 -27.78 -0.78 -0.89
N LYS A 309 -28.40 -1.91 -1.27
CA LYS A 309 -28.84 -2.95 -0.34
C LYS A 309 -27.70 -3.46 0.53
N PHE A 310 -26.53 -3.71 -0.06
CA PHE A 310 -25.38 -4.25 0.67
C PHE A 310 -24.66 -3.19 1.50
N TYR A 311 -24.57 -1.92 1.06
CA TYR A 311 -24.06 -0.84 1.93
C TYR A 311 -24.92 -0.67 3.18
N TRP A 312 -26.25 -0.68 3.03
CA TRP A 312 -27.16 -0.62 4.17
C TRP A 312 -27.02 -1.83 5.09
N LYS A 313 -26.84 -3.04 4.56
CA LYS A 313 -26.56 -4.22 5.38
C LYS A 313 -25.25 -4.07 6.16
N GLY A 314 -24.20 -3.58 5.52
CA GLY A 314 -22.91 -3.33 6.15
C GLY A 314 -23.05 -2.37 7.34
N PHE A 315 -23.73 -1.24 7.12
CA PHE A 315 -24.02 -0.28 8.18
C PHE A 315 -24.93 -0.84 9.29
N LYS A 316 -25.91 -1.69 8.96
CA LYS A 316 -26.76 -2.35 9.97
C LYS A 316 -26.00 -3.36 10.82
N LYS A 317 -24.94 -3.96 10.29
CA LYS A 317 -24.06 -4.91 11.00
C LYS A 317 -23.12 -4.19 11.97
N ASP A 318 -22.66 -3.00 11.60
CA ASP A 318 -21.84 -2.13 12.44
C ASP A 318 -22.20 -0.67 12.16
N ASP A 319 -22.89 -0.04 13.10
CA ASP A 319 -23.35 1.36 12.97
C ASP A 319 -22.21 2.39 13.06
N LYS A 320 -20.99 1.94 13.40
CA LYS A 320 -19.76 2.73 13.34
C LYS A 320 -19.05 2.63 11.99
N ALA A 321 -19.49 1.74 11.10
CA ALA A 321 -18.95 1.58 9.75
C ALA A 321 -19.37 2.74 8.82
N ASN A 322 -19.01 3.98 9.16
CA ASN A 322 -19.36 5.16 8.38
C ASN A 322 -18.81 5.14 6.96
N TYR A 323 -17.76 4.38 6.70
CA TYR A 323 -17.26 4.17 5.34
C TYR A 323 -18.33 3.54 4.42
N ALA A 324 -19.26 2.74 4.95
CA ALA A 324 -20.41 2.22 4.19
C ALA A 324 -21.35 3.35 3.74
N LEU A 325 -21.65 4.30 4.64
CA LEU A 325 -22.50 5.46 4.32
C LEU A 325 -21.81 6.44 3.36
N LEU A 326 -20.49 6.63 3.53
CA LEU A 326 -19.69 7.44 2.61
C LEU A 326 -19.72 6.85 1.20
N ASN A 327 -19.48 5.54 1.05
CA ASN A 327 -19.54 4.88 -0.26
C ASN A 327 -20.96 4.91 -0.84
N LEU A 328 -21.99 4.70 -0.02
CA LEU A 328 -23.39 4.81 -0.45
C LEU A 328 -23.75 6.22 -0.93
N SER A 329 -23.25 7.27 -0.29
CA SER A 329 -23.45 8.65 -0.75
C SER A 329 -22.87 8.88 -2.15
N ALA A 330 -21.72 8.26 -2.45
CA ALA A 330 -21.13 8.33 -3.77
C ALA A 330 -22.00 7.62 -4.82
N VAL A 331 -22.62 6.48 -4.47
CA VAL A 331 -23.59 5.80 -5.33
C VAL A 331 -24.80 6.67 -5.61
N TYR A 332 -25.40 7.27 -4.58
CA TYR A 332 -26.55 8.17 -4.77
C TYR A 332 -26.18 9.39 -5.63
N ASN A 333 -25.00 9.98 -5.45
CA ASN A 333 -24.51 11.06 -6.29
C ASN A 333 -24.37 10.65 -7.76
N MET A 334 -23.82 9.46 -8.04
CA MET A 334 -23.70 8.93 -9.41
C MET A 334 -25.07 8.73 -10.10
N GLN A 335 -26.13 8.56 -9.31
CA GLN A 335 -27.50 8.44 -9.80
C GLN A 335 -28.28 9.78 -9.81
N GLY A 336 -27.66 10.89 -9.40
CA GLY A 336 -28.33 12.18 -9.23
C GLY A 336 -29.32 12.24 -8.05
N LYS A 337 -29.29 11.26 -7.14
CA LYS A 337 -30.17 11.14 -5.97
C LYS A 337 -29.64 11.99 -4.80
N ASN A 338 -29.55 13.31 -5.02
CA ASN A 338 -28.90 14.24 -4.09
C ASN A 338 -29.51 14.24 -2.68
N ASP A 339 -30.84 14.15 -2.56
CA ASP A 339 -31.52 14.13 -1.26
C ASP A 339 -31.15 12.89 -0.43
N GLN A 340 -31.11 11.71 -1.08
CA GLN A 340 -30.71 10.46 -0.42
C GLN A 340 -29.24 10.49 -0.01
N SER A 341 -28.38 11.07 -0.86
CA SER A 341 -26.97 11.30 -0.54
C SER A 341 -26.80 12.21 0.68
N LEU A 342 -27.57 13.30 0.75
CA LEU A 342 -27.55 14.20 1.90
C LEU A 342 -27.99 13.48 3.18
N GLU A 343 -29.06 12.69 3.12
CA GLU A 343 -29.56 11.93 4.27
C GLU A 343 -28.49 10.99 4.86
N VAL A 344 -27.81 10.20 4.00
CA VAL A 344 -26.79 9.26 4.49
C VAL A 344 -25.54 9.96 4.99
N LEU A 345 -25.14 11.08 4.39
CA LEU A 345 -24.00 11.88 4.86
C LEU A 345 -24.30 12.59 6.19
N GLU A 346 -25.53 13.05 6.38
CA GLU A 346 -26.00 13.61 7.64
C GLU A 346 -26.02 12.57 8.75
N LYS A 347 -26.44 11.34 8.43
CA LYS A 347 -26.36 10.20 9.34
C LYS A 347 -24.91 9.87 9.71
N ALA A 348 -24.01 9.83 8.72
CA ALA A 348 -22.58 9.62 8.96
C ALA A 348 -22.00 10.73 9.87
N ARG A 349 -22.36 12.00 9.61
CA ARG A 349 -21.92 13.16 10.39
C ARG A 349 -22.36 13.08 11.85
N LYS A 350 -23.58 12.61 12.10
CA LYS A 350 -24.09 12.40 13.46
C LYS A 350 -23.31 11.31 14.19
N ASN A 351 -22.93 10.24 13.50
CA ASN A 351 -22.21 9.11 14.08
C ASN A 351 -20.73 9.42 14.34
N ASP A 352 -20.07 10.16 13.44
CA ASP A 352 -18.65 10.52 13.58
C ASP A 352 -18.40 11.98 13.14
N PRO A 353 -18.68 12.95 14.01
CA PRO A 353 -18.56 14.37 13.69
C PRO A 353 -17.11 14.86 13.55
N LYS A 354 -16.11 13.99 13.74
CA LYS A 354 -14.68 14.34 13.61
C LYS A 354 -14.04 13.76 12.35
N ASN A 355 -14.77 12.96 11.58
CA ASN A 355 -14.27 12.37 10.35
C ASN A 355 -14.37 13.35 9.19
N GLU A 356 -13.21 13.82 8.76
CA GLU A 356 -13.03 14.79 7.69
C GLU A 356 -13.58 14.32 6.34
N ARG A 357 -13.60 13.00 6.09
CA ARG A 357 -14.11 12.44 4.82
C ARG A 357 -15.59 12.71 4.64
N ILE A 358 -16.35 12.79 5.73
CA ILE A 358 -17.78 13.13 5.69
C ILE A 358 -17.97 14.56 5.20
N TYR A 359 -17.21 15.50 5.76
CA TYR A 359 -17.26 16.90 5.35
C TYR A 359 -16.75 17.11 3.92
N TYR A 360 -15.76 16.35 3.50
CA TYR A 360 -15.33 16.35 2.10
C TYR A 360 -16.45 15.90 1.15
N ASN A 361 -17.12 14.79 1.45
CA ASN A 361 -18.23 14.28 0.62
C ASN A 361 -19.45 15.21 0.65
N LEU A 362 -19.78 15.82 1.80
CA LEU A 362 -20.80 16.87 1.87
C LEU A 362 -20.42 18.08 1.01
N GLY A 363 -19.14 18.47 1.00
CA GLY A 363 -18.64 19.55 0.15
C GLY A 363 -18.82 19.26 -1.33
N LEU A 364 -18.52 18.03 -1.77
CA LEU A 364 -18.76 17.57 -3.14
C LEU A 364 -20.26 17.58 -3.48
N LEU A 365 -21.11 17.05 -2.59
CA LEU A 365 -22.56 17.01 -2.79
C LEU A 365 -23.16 18.41 -2.92
N TYR A 366 -22.82 19.34 -2.01
CA TYR A 366 -23.32 20.71 -2.10
C TYR A 366 -22.85 21.42 -3.38
N ASN A 367 -21.64 21.12 -3.85
CA ASN A 367 -21.16 21.65 -5.12
C ASN A 367 -21.96 21.09 -6.31
N GLU A 368 -22.32 19.80 -6.30
CA GLU A 368 -23.20 19.18 -7.29
C GLU A 368 -24.62 19.79 -7.26
N MET A 369 -25.11 20.12 -6.07
CA MET A 369 -26.38 20.85 -5.88
C MET A 369 -26.28 22.36 -6.21
N ASN A 370 -25.11 22.84 -6.66
CA ASN A 370 -24.80 24.24 -6.92
C ASN A 370 -24.93 25.18 -5.70
N ASP A 371 -24.94 24.64 -4.48
CA ASP A 371 -24.89 25.39 -3.21
C ASP A 371 -23.42 25.63 -2.81
N LYS A 372 -22.79 26.56 -3.54
CA LYS A 372 -21.38 26.93 -3.31
C LYS A 372 -21.10 27.42 -1.88
N PRO A 373 -21.96 28.22 -1.22
CA PRO A 373 -21.75 28.62 0.17
C PRO A 373 -21.65 27.43 1.14
N MET A 374 -22.54 26.44 1.01
CA MET A 374 -22.47 25.26 1.87
C MET A 374 -21.27 24.38 1.52
N ALA A 375 -20.96 24.18 0.24
CA ALA A 375 -19.79 23.43 -0.17
C ALA A 375 -18.49 23.99 0.45
N GLU A 376 -18.31 25.31 0.42
CA GLU A 376 -17.17 26.00 1.01
C GLU A 376 -17.06 25.72 2.52
N LYS A 377 -18.18 25.83 3.23
CA LYS A 377 -18.26 25.57 4.68
C LYS A 377 -17.82 24.14 5.01
N GLN A 378 -18.22 23.15 4.21
CA GLN A 378 -17.85 21.76 4.47
C GLN A 378 -16.38 21.47 4.13
N PHE A 379 -15.86 21.99 3.01
CA PHE A 379 -14.43 21.86 2.72
C PHE A 379 -13.54 22.53 3.77
N ALA A 380 -13.91 23.74 4.22
CA ALA A 380 -13.21 24.42 5.30
C ALA A 380 -13.19 23.57 6.59
N LYS A 381 -14.31 22.89 6.91
CA LYS A 381 -14.39 21.98 8.05
C LYS A 381 -13.48 20.76 7.88
N ALA A 382 -13.41 20.15 6.70
CA ALA A 382 -12.49 19.05 6.40
C ALA A 382 -11.01 19.47 6.56
N VAL A 383 -10.65 20.68 6.13
CA VAL A 383 -9.31 21.25 6.35
C VAL A 383 -9.02 21.52 7.83
N ALA A 384 -10.02 21.99 8.59
CA ALA A 384 -9.89 22.23 10.03
C ALA A 384 -9.69 20.92 10.82
N LEU A 385 -10.29 19.82 10.36
CA LEU A 385 -10.09 18.46 10.87
C LEU A 385 -8.76 17.82 10.41
N LYS A 386 -7.89 18.58 9.73
CA LYS A 386 -6.56 18.15 9.26
C LYS A 386 -6.64 16.95 8.31
N SER A 387 -7.48 17.03 7.29
CA SER A 387 -7.54 15.98 6.27
C SER A 387 -6.17 15.69 5.66
N ASN A 388 -5.89 14.40 5.48
CA ASN A 388 -4.73 13.92 4.74
C ASN A 388 -5.02 13.78 3.23
N ASN A 389 -6.25 14.03 2.77
CA ASN A 389 -6.62 13.92 1.37
C ASN A 389 -6.25 15.22 0.60
N PRO A 390 -5.34 15.18 -0.39
CA PRO A 390 -4.95 16.37 -1.15
C PRO A 390 -6.14 17.02 -1.87
N ARG A 391 -7.14 16.24 -2.31
CA ARG A 391 -8.33 16.75 -3.02
C ARG A 391 -9.16 17.74 -2.20
N VAL A 392 -9.10 17.65 -0.88
CA VAL A 392 -9.78 18.61 0.03
C VAL A 392 -9.18 20.01 -0.13
N TYR A 393 -7.85 20.10 -0.13
CA TYR A 393 -7.13 21.37 -0.27
C TYR A 393 -7.22 21.90 -1.69
N TYR A 394 -7.16 21.01 -2.68
CA TYR A 394 -7.37 21.33 -4.10
C TYR A 394 -8.74 22.00 -4.32
N ASN A 395 -9.83 21.32 -3.94
CA ASN A 395 -11.19 21.83 -4.14
C ASN A 395 -11.43 23.13 -3.37
N TYR A 396 -10.98 23.20 -2.11
CA TYR A 396 -11.16 24.42 -1.32
C TYR A 396 -10.34 25.59 -1.86
N GLY A 397 -9.09 25.35 -2.26
CA GLY A 397 -8.22 26.34 -2.87
C GLY A 397 -8.80 26.91 -4.17
N LEU A 398 -9.32 26.06 -5.05
CA LEU A 398 -9.98 26.50 -6.28
C LEU A 398 -11.25 27.31 -6.00
N MET A 399 -12.07 26.90 -5.02
CA MET A 399 -13.26 27.68 -4.63
C MET A 399 -12.90 29.07 -4.10
N LEU A 400 -11.87 29.18 -3.26
CA LEU A 400 -11.37 30.47 -2.78
C LEU A 400 -10.84 31.34 -3.94
N SER A 401 -10.12 30.71 -4.88
CA SER A 401 -9.63 31.40 -6.09
C SER A 401 -10.78 31.94 -6.95
N GLN A 402 -11.85 31.17 -7.14
CA GLN A 402 -13.04 31.62 -7.89
C GLN A 402 -13.74 32.79 -7.22
N LYS A 403 -13.64 32.92 -5.89
CA LYS A 403 -14.15 34.07 -5.12
C LYS A 403 -13.18 35.27 -5.11
N GLY A 404 -12.03 35.18 -5.79
CA GLY A 404 -10.98 36.21 -5.77
C GLY A 404 -10.14 36.25 -4.50
N MET A 405 -10.29 35.28 -3.60
CA MET A 405 -9.56 35.16 -2.33
C MET A 405 -8.22 34.45 -2.54
N PHE A 406 -7.36 35.03 -3.39
CA PHE A 406 -6.14 34.36 -3.88
C PHE A 406 -5.10 34.10 -2.76
N LYS A 407 -4.98 35.00 -1.77
CA LYS A 407 -4.04 34.81 -0.65
C LYS A 407 -4.43 33.65 0.24
N GLU A 408 -5.73 33.50 0.49
CA GLU A 408 -6.29 32.39 1.25
C GLU A 408 -6.16 31.08 0.47
N ALA A 409 -6.43 31.09 -0.84
CA ALA A 409 -6.22 29.95 -1.72
C ALA A 409 -4.76 29.46 -1.69
N GLU A 410 -3.78 30.37 -1.85
CA GLU A 410 -2.35 30.05 -1.73
C GLU A 410 -2.02 29.38 -0.39
N LYS A 411 -2.54 29.93 0.72
CA LYS A 411 -2.31 29.39 2.06
C LYS A 411 -2.85 27.96 2.22
N ILE A 412 -4.06 27.70 1.71
CA ILE A 412 -4.69 26.38 1.79
C ILE A 412 -3.94 25.36 0.93
N LEU A 413 -3.58 25.72 -0.30
CA LEU A 413 -2.86 24.83 -1.21
C LEU A 413 -1.48 24.50 -0.68
N LYS A 414 -0.72 25.48 -0.17
CA LYS A 414 0.57 25.24 0.50
C LYS A 414 0.46 24.33 1.72
N LYS A 415 -0.63 24.44 2.50
CA LYS A 415 -0.90 23.51 3.60
C LYS A 415 -1.13 22.09 3.09
N GLY A 416 -1.86 21.92 1.98
CA GLY A 416 -2.03 20.64 1.32
C GLY A 416 -0.70 20.05 0.85
N ILE A 417 0.16 20.86 0.21
CA ILE A 417 1.48 20.44 -0.29
C ILE A 417 2.39 20.02 0.86
N ALA A 418 2.37 20.74 1.99
CA ALA A 418 3.15 20.36 3.17
C ALA A 418 2.75 18.99 3.74
N ILE A 419 1.49 18.58 3.56
CA ILE A 419 0.97 17.28 4.01
C ILE A 419 1.23 16.20 2.95
N ASN A 420 1.02 16.52 1.67
CA ASN A 420 1.22 15.63 0.53
C ASN A 420 2.13 16.29 -0.52
N PRO A 421 3.47 16.24 -0.34
CA PRO A 421 4.41 16.88 -1.26
C PRO A 421 4.44 16.26 -2.66
N ALA A 422 3.95 15.03 -2.81
CA ALA A 422 3.93 14.28 -4.05
C ALA A 422 2.58 14.36 -4.81
N ALA A 423 1.65 15.22 -4.38
CA ALA A 423 0.33 15.35 -5.03
C ALA A 423 0.38 16.41 -6.16
N PRO A 424 0.46 16.00 -7.45
CA PRO A 424 0.59 16.93 -8.57
C PRO A 424 -0.59 17.91 -8.68
N GLU A 425 -1.81 17.48 -8.35
CA GLU A 425 -3.01 18.30 -8.45
C GLU A 425 -2.92 19.59 -7.60
N LEU A 426 -2.18 19.55 -6.49
CA LEU A 426 -1.99 20.71 -5.62
C LEU A 426 -1.04 21.75 -6.25
N TYR A 427 0.02 21.31 -6.92
CA TYR A 427 0.91 22.20 -7.65
C TYR A 427 0.20 22.81 -8.85
N TYR A 428 -0.63 22.02 -9.54
CA TYR A 428 -1.47 22.52 -10.63
C TYR A 428 -2.43 23.63 -10.16
N ALA A 429 -3.20 23.39 -9.09
CA ALA A 429 -4.08 24.42 -8.52
C ALA A 429 -3.31 25.66 -8.05
N LEU A 430 -2.13 25.49 -7.46
CA LEU A 430 -1.33 26.61 -6.98
C LEU A 430 -0.76 27.44 -8.13
N ALA A 431 -0.30 26.78 -9.20
CA ALA A 431 0.17 27.45 -10.41
C ALA A 431 -0.97 28.21 -11.11
N PHE A 432 -2.18 27.64 -11.11
CA PHE A 432 -3.40 28.29 -11.58
C PHE A 432 -3.73 29.56 -10.77
N VAL A 433 -3.68 29.49 -9.44
CA VAL A 433 -3.87 30.65 -8.55
C VAL A 433 -2.85 31.76 -8.85
N TYR A 434 -1.57 31.42 -8.99
CA TYR A 434 -0.53 32.42 -9.30
C TYR A 434 -0.73 33.05 -10.68
N SER A 435 -1.11 32.24 -11.68
CA SER A 435 -1.40 32.73 -13.03
C SER A 435 -2.54 33.74 -13.01
N GLY A 436 -3.62 33.46 -12.26
CA GLY A 436 -4.75 34.38 -12.08
C GLY A 436 -4.39 35.70 -11.40
N THR A 437 -3.35 35.71 -10.55
CA THR A 437 -2.82 36.94 -9.92
C THR A 437 -1.74 37.66 -10.74
N GLY A 438 -1.35 37.12 -11.90
CA GLY A 438 -0.30 37.68 -12.75
C GLY A 438 1.14 37.46 -12.24
N ASN A 439 1.35 36.62 -11.23
CA ASN A 439 2.68 36.33 -10.69
C ASN A 439 3.41 35.26 -11.52
N LYS A 440 3.97 35.69 -12.66
CA LYS A 440 4.62 34.80 -13.63
C LYS A 440 5.77 33.97 -13.05
N GLU A 441 6.58 34.56 -12.17
CA GLU A 441 7.73 33.90 -11.55
C GLU A 441 7.28 32.70 -10.71
N LYS A 442 6.33 32.92 -9.78
CA LYS A 442 5.78 31.85 -8.95
C LYS A 442 5.01 30.81 -9.76
N THR A 443 4.30 31.22 -10.82
CA THR A 443 3.64 30.29 -11.73
C THR A 443 4.66 29.34 -12.35
N LEU A 444 5.76 29.87 -12.90
CA LEU A 444 6.80 29.06 -13.54
C LEU A 444 7.48 28.12 -12.54
N GLU A 445 7.86 28.62 -11.36
CA GLU A 445 8.48 27.80 -10.30
C GLU A 445 7.58 26.61 -9.90
N THR A 446 6.28 26.87 -9.73
CA THR A 446 5.31 25.85 -9.34
C THR A 446 5.04 24.86 -10.47
N ALA A 447 4.99 25.35 -11.72
CA ALA A 447 4.78 24.50 -12.89
C ALA A 447 5.99 23.59 -13.17
N ILE A 448 7.21 24.03 -12.86
CA ILE A 448 8.40 23.15 -12.91
C ILE A 448 8.26 21.99 -11.93
N LYS A 449 7.83 22.26 -10.68
CA LYS A 449 7.58 21.21 -9.68
C LYS A 449 6.47 20.25 -10.14
N LEU A 450 5.41 20.77 -10.73
CA LEU A 450 4.35 19.96 -11.34
C LEU A 450 4.91 19.04 -12.43
N LYS A 451 5.70 19.59 -13.35
CA LYS A 451 6.31 18.82 -14.45
C LYS A 451 7.31 17.78 -13.95
N GLN A 452 8.02 18.04 -12.85
CA GLN A 452 8.89 17.05 -12.20
C GLN A 452 8.07 15.90 -11.61
N SER A 453 6.91 16.20 -10.99
CA SER A 453 6.07 15.17 -10.38
C SER A 453 5.25 14.35 -11.37
N ASP A 454 4.78 14.95 -12.46
CA ASP A 454 3.87 14.31 -13.41
C ASP A 454 4.07 14.90 -14.83
N PRO A 455 5.20 14.57 -15.50
CA PRO A 455 5.61 15.21 -16.74
C PRO A 455 4.71 14.87 -17.93
N ASP A 456 4.13 13.67 -17.94
CA ASP A 456 3.43 13.10 -19.09
C ASP A 456 1.90 13.15 -18.94
N ASN A 457 1.38 13.75 -17.86
CA ASN A 457 -0.07 13.88 -17.66
C ASN A 457 -0.72 14.66 -18.83
N PRO A 458 -1.68 14.07 -19.56
CA PRO A 458 -2.36 14.74 -20.66
C PRO A 458 -3.05 16.04 -20.24
N GLU A 459 -3.55 16.12 -19.00
CA GLU A 459 -4.25 17.30 -18.48
C GLU A 459 -3.31 18.51 -18.30
N TYR A 460 -2.02 18.27 -18.07
CA TYR A 460 -1.04 19.33 -17.81
C TYR A 460 -0.25 19.76 -19.04
N GLN A 461 -0.26 18.99 -20.13
CA GLN A 461 0.53 19.28 -21.33
C GLN A 461 0.26 20.67 -21.93
N GLU A 462 -1.01 21.03 -22.04
CA GLU A 462 -1.39 22.35 -22.56
C GLU A 462 -0.94 23.47 -21.62
N PHE A 463 -0.97 23.23 -20.31
CA PHE A 463 -0.48 24.18 -19.31
C PHE A 463 1.03 24.37 -19.40
N PHE A 464 1.81 23.28 -19.54
CA PHE A 464 3.26 23.34 -19.74
C PHE A 464 3.62 24.07 -21.03
N ARG A 465 2.94 23.76 -22.13
CA ARG A 465 3.15 24.41 -23.43
C ARG A 465 2.96 25.92 -23.36
N ARG A 466 1.92 26.39 -22.66
CA ARG A 466 1.65 27.83 -22.46
C ARG A 466 2.73 28.55 -21.66
N LEU A 467 3.45 27.82 -20.81
CA LEU A 467 4.54 28.34 -19.98
C LEU A 467 5.92 28.14 -20.60
N GLY A 468 6.01 27.46 -21.77
CA GLY A 468 7.27 27.15 -22.43
C GLY A 468 8.11 26.10 -21.71
N LEU A 469 7.46 25.18 -20.98
CA LEU A 469 8.10 24.14 -20.17
C LEU A 469 8.27 22.81 -20.88
#